data_AF-A0A060SLI4-F1
#
_entry.id   AF-A0A060SLI4-F1
#
_cell.length_a   1.000
_cell.length_b   1.000
_cell.length_c   1.000
_cell.angle_alpha   90.00
_cell.angle_beta   90.00
_cell.angle_gamma   90.00
#
_symmetry.space_group_name_H-M   'P 1'
#
loop_
_entity.id
_entity.type
_entity.pdbx_description
1 polymer ?
#
loop_
_entity_poly.entity_id
_entity_poly.type
_entity_poly.pdbx_seq_one_letter_code
_entity_poly.pdbx_strand_id
1 'polypeptide(L)'
;MYGCYAGDTDDGRTAILVLQYCGTPLKYKLRGYALELRTQVVRAVLAVHKAGLAHNDVHEHNILVSKDVQGEPQIVLIDFNLATNHFCTQQVDDIATYNCIPNSYTCTELEVVFKELAELVLPDSVKIFDKIVPLEMVTSASTVLEYTGIPESVDKLTTFEIAEDMLDASVGVHYRRLAQDAVPVLIEWDSDSGEDE
;
A
#
# COMPACT_ATOMS: atom_id res chain seq x y z
N MET A 1 -6.76 19.30 -16.65
CA MET A 1 -7.30 18.81 -17.93
C MET A 1 -7.39 19.98 -18.89
N TYR A 2 -6.89 19.85 -20.11
CA TYR A 2 -6.91 20.92 -21.11
C TYR A 2 -8.10 20.78 -22.08
N GLY A 3 -8.57 19.57 -22.37
CA GLY A 3 -9.77 19.37 -23.17
C GLY A 3 -10.04 17.91 -23.55
N CYS A 4 -11.25 17.66 -24.04
CA CYS A 4 -11.65 16.41 -24.68
C CYS A 4 -12.25 16.75 -26.04
N TYR A 5 -11.70 16.19 -27.10
CA TYR A 5 -12.06 16.47 -28.48
C TYR A 5 -12.50 15.17 -29.14
N ALA A 6 -13.63 15.17 -29.85
CA ALA A 6 -14.10 13.99 -30.55
C ALA A 6 -14.48 14.37 -31.99
N GLY A 7 -14.10 13.53 -32.94
CA GLY A 7 -14.35 13.76 -34.36
C GLY A 7 -14.10 12.53 -35.21
N ASP A 8 -14.38 12.65 -36.50
CA ASP A 8 -14.09 11.59 -37.48
C ASP A 8 -12.67 11.77 -38.01
N THR A 9 -11.92 10.68 -38.01
CA THR A 9 -10.55 10.56 -38.53
C THR A 9 -10.51 9.44 -39.56
N ASP A 10 -9.39 9.25 -40.24
CA ASP A 10 -9.21 8.14 -41.20
C ASP A 10 -9.35 6.76 -40.53
N ASP A 11 -9.13 6.68 -39.21
CA ASP A 11 -9.32 5.48 -38.37
C ASP A 11 -10.77 5.33 -37.82
N GLY A 12 -11.69 6.21 -38.25
CA GLY A 12 -13.06 6.27 -37.75
C GLY A 12 -13.25 7.31 -36.65
N ARG A 13 -14.29 7.11 -35.83
CA ARG A 13 -14.67 8.07 -34.77
C ARG A 13 -13.66 8.00 -33.62
N THR A 14 -12.90 9.07 -33.44
CA THR A 14 -11.79 9.14 -32.48
C THR A 14 -12.05 10.23 -31.45
N ALA A 15 -11.69 9.95 -30.19
CA ALA A 15 -11.69 10.93 -29.10
C ALA A 15 -10.26 11.11 -28.57
N ILE A 16 -9.85 12.35 -28.38
CA ILE A 16 -8.54 12.76 -27.87
C ILE A 16 -8.77 13.48 -26.55
N LEU A 17 -8.15 12.95 -25.48
CA LEU A 17 -8.12 13.57 -24.16
C LEU A 17 -6.77 14.24 -23.96
N VAL A 18 -6.77 15.57 -23.79
CA VAL A 18 -5.55 16.35 -23.55
C VAL A 18 -5.46 16.68 -22.06
N LEU A 19 -4.45 16.11 -21.40
CA LEU A 19 -4.25 16.22 -19.95
C LEU A 19 -3.03 17.08 -19.62
N GLN A 20 -3.00 17.54 -18.38
CA GLN A 20 -1.82 18.20 -17.83
C GLN A 20 -0.71 17.16 -17.66
N TYR A 21 0.54 17.57 -17.92
CA TYR A 21 1.70 16.77 -17.53
C TYR A 21 1.82 16.76 -15.99
N CYS A 22 1.75 15.58 -15.39
CA CYS A 22 1.72 15.40 -13.94
C CYS A 22 2.98 14.66 -13.41
N GLY A 23 4.07 14.67 -14.18
CA GLY A 23 5.33 14.03 -13.82
C GLY A 23 5.54 12.66 -14.45
N THR A 24 6.41 11.85 -13.83
CA THR A 24 6.88 10.58 -14.36
C THR A 24 6.30 9.39 -13.58
N PRO A 25 6.07 8.23 -14.21
CA PRO A 25 5.58 7.05 -13.51
C PRO A 25 6.62 6.51 -12.52
N LEU A 26 6.15 5.87 -11.43
CA LEU A 26 7.04 5.14 -10.54
C LEU A 26 7.75 4.01 -11.28
N LYS A 27 9.07 3.90 -11.13
CA LYS A 27 9.89 2.86 -11.79
C LYS A 27 9.94 1.54 -11.02
N TYR A 28 9.90 1.63 -9.69
CA TYR A 28 10.00 0.48 -8.77
C TYR A 28 8.70 0.24 -8.04
N LYS A 29 8.59 -0.93 -7.37
CA LYS A 29 7.39 -1.30 -6.61
C LYS A 29 7.06 -0.26 -5.54
N LEU A 30 5.77 0.08 -5.38
CA LEU A 30 5.32 1.11 -4.44
C LEU A 30 5.88 0.92 -3.02
N ARG A 31 5.85 -0.31 -2.49
CA ARG A 31 6.41 -0.68 -1.18
C ARG A 31 7.90 -0.36 -0.98
N GLY A 32 8.66 -0.08 -2.04
CA GLY A 32 10.07 0.28 -1.96
C GLY A 32 10.31 1.76 -1.65
N TYR A 33 9.32 2.64 -1.89
CA TYR A 33 9.47 4.08 -1.68
C TYR A 33 9.23 4.49 -0.23
N ALA A 34 9.62 5.73 0.07
CA ALA A 34 9.42 6.37 1.37
C ALA A 34 7.96 6.27 1.84
N LEU A 35 7.78 6.13 3.15
CA LEU A 35 6.47 5.94 3.79
C LEU A 35 5.49 7.08 3.43
N GLU A 36 5.99 8.29 3.34
CA GLU A 36 5.24 9.49 3.01
C GLU A 36 4.61 9.37 1.61
N LEU A 37 5.39 8.95 0.61
CA LEU A 37 4.91 8.76 -0.76
C LEU A 37 3.88 7.63 -0.82
N ARG A 38 4.16 6.49 -0.17
CA ARG A 38 3.21 5.37 -0.07
C ARG A 38 1.89 5.81 0.54
N THR A 39 1.95 6.62 1.60
CA THR A 39 0.77 7.20 2.25
C THR A 39 0.00 8.14 1.32
N GLN A 40 0.69 8.96 0.51
CA GLN A 40 0.02 9.81 -0.49
C GLN A 40 -0.77 8.98 -1.51
N VAL A 41 -0.22 7.87 -2.00
CA VAL A 41 -0.92 6.98 -2.94
C VAL A 41 -2.20 6.42 -2.32
N VAL A 42 -2.11 5.93 -1.09
CA VAL A 42 -3.30 5.43 -0.36
C VAL A 42 -4.35 6.53 -0.17
N ARG A 43 -3.94 7.76 0.15
CA ARG A 43 -4.86 8.91 0.24
C ARG A 43 -5.54 9.20 -1.10
N ALA A 44 -4.82 9.09 -2.22
CA ALA A 44 -5.41 9.29 -3.54
C ALA A 44 -6.46 8.21 -3.86
N VAL A 45 -6.18 6.94 -3.57
CA VAL A 45 -7.17 5.86 -3.76
C VAL A 45 -8.40 6.08 -2.87
N LEU A 46 -8.22 6.46 -1.60
CA LEU A 46 -9.33 6.82 -0.73
C LEU A 46 -10.14 8.01 -1.27
N ALA A 47 -9.49 9.00 -1.88
CA ALA A 47 -10.18 10.12 -2.51
C ALA A 47 -11.03 9.69 -3.71
N VAL A 48 -10.52 8.76 -4.53
CA VAL A 48 -11.29 8.14 -5.63
C VAL A 48 -12.53 7.42 -5.09
N HIS A 49 -12.38 6.69 -3.98
CA HIS A 49 -13.49 5.98 -3.33
C HIS A 49 -14.53 6.93 -2.75
N LYS A 50 -14.09 8.01 -2.11
CA LYS A 50 -14.97 9.09 -1.62
C LYS A 50 -15.73 9.79 -2.75
N ALA A 51 -15.19 9.79 -3.97
CA ALA A 51 -15.86 10.28 -5.17
C ALA A 51 -16.86 9.28 -5.78
N GLY A 52 -17.01 8.09 -5.19
CA GLY A 52 -17.95 7.05 -5.63
C GLY A 52 -17.39 6.15 -6.74
N LEU A 53 -16.06 6.04 -6.85
CA LEU A 53 -15.38 5.22 -7.85
C LEU A 53 -14.40 4.23 -7.21
N ALA A 54 -14.20 3.08 -7.85
CA ALA A 54 -13.03 2.23 -7.66
C ALA A 54 -12.15 2.37 -8.89
N HIS A 55 -10.84 2.45 -8.72
CA HIS A 55 -9.92 2.67 -9.85
C HIS A 55 -9.71 1.38 -10.66
N ASN A 56 -9.60 0.25 -9.96
CA ASN A 56 -9.36 -1.11 -10.44
C ASN A 56 -8.02 -1.35 -11.14
N ASP A 57 -7.09 -0.39 -11.07
CA ASP A 57 -5.79 -0.48 -11.78
C ASP A 57 -4.69 0.34 -11.09
N VAL A 58 -4.62 0.23 -9.77
CA VAL A 58 -3.61 0.94 -8.97
C VAL A 58 -2.29 0.20 -9.04
N HIS A 59 -1.38 0.66 -9.90
CA HIS A 59 -0.02 0.13 -10.01
C HIS A 59 0.98 1.23 -10.41
N GLU A 60 2.26 0.92 -10.40
CA GLU A 60 3.37 1.87 -10.50
C GLU A 60 3.28 2.81 -11.71
N HIS A 61 2.87 2.32 -12.88
CA HIS A 61 2.80 3.15 -14.09
C HIS A 61 1.58 4.09 -14.18
N ASN A 62 0.59 3.90 -13.29
CA ASN A 62 -0.56 4.79 -13.13
C ASN A 62 -0.36 5.79 -11.98
N ILE A 63 0.78 5.71 -11.29
CA ILE A 63 1.14 6.63 -10.21
C ILE A 63 2.25 7.54 -10.74
N LEU A 64 1.89 8.77 -11.11
CA LEU A 64 2.86 9.78 -11.53
C LEU A 64 3.41 10.52 -10.32
N VAL A 65 4.69 10.85 -10.35
CA VAL A 65 5.37 11.65 -9.34
C VAL A 65 5.99 12.89 -9.96
N SER A 66 5.79 14.02 -9.30
CA SER A 66 6.36 15.32 -9.66
C SER A 66 6.85 16.03 -8.39
N LYS A 67 7.49 17.18 -8.53
CA LYS A 67 7.81 18.05 -7.41
C LYS A 67 6.71 19.09 -7.23
N ASP A 68 6.28 19.29 -5.99
CA ASP A 68 5.42 20.41 -5.63
C ASP A 68 6.19 21.75 -5.63
N VAL A 69 5.53 22.84 -5.23
CA VAL A 69 6.14 24.18 -5.23
C VAL A 69 7.24 24.34 -4.17
N GLN A 70 7.34 23.43 -3.22
CA GLN A 70 8.39 23.35 -2.21
C GLN A 70 9.54 22.42 -2.64
N GLY A 71 9.38 21.71 -3.77
CA GLY A 71 10.35 20.73 -4.25
C GLY A 71 10.13 19.33 -3.70
N GLU A 72 9.07 19.11 -2.93
CA GLU A 72 8.75 17.83 -2.30
C GLU A 72 7.98 16.92 -3.26
N PRO A 73 8.11 15.59 -3.14
CA PRO A 73 7.38 14.65 -3.98
C PRO A 73 5.87 14.76 -3.82
N GLN A 74 5.17 14.96 -4.94
CA GLN A 74 3.72 14.93 -5.04
C GLN A 74 3.30 13.86 -6.05
N ILE A 75 2.31 13.04 -5.68
CA ILE A 75 1.74 12.02 -6.57
C ILE A 75 0.45 12.47 -7.25
N VAL A 76 0.21 11.93 -8.44
CA VAL A 76 -1.07 11.99 -9.16
C VAL A 76 -1.41 10.59 -9.66
N LEU A 77 -2.60 10.10 -9.31
CA LEU A 77 -3.14 8.85 -9.83
C LEU A 77 -3.83 9.12 -11.18
N ILE A 78 -3.48 8.36 -12.21
CA ILE A 78 -3.97 8.50 -13.59
C ILE A 78 -4.57 7.19 -14.11
N ASP A 79 -5.13 7.26 -15.31
CA ASP A 79 -5.72 6.16 -16.07
C ASP A 79 -6.96 5.52 -15.41
N PHE A 80 -8.09 6.20 -15.56
CA PHE A 80 -9.39 5.76 -15.07
C PHE A 80 -10.15 4.88 -16.09
N ASN A 81 -9.46 4.25 -17.03
CA ASN A 81 -10.07 3.43 -18.08
C ASN A 81 -10.84 2.19 -17.54
N LEU A 82 -10.36 1.62 -16.44
CA LEU A 82 -10.96 0.48 -15.73
C LEU A 82 -11.79 0.91 -14.52
N ALA A 83 -11.93 2.22 -14.29
CA ALA A 83 -12.66 2.72 -13.14
C ALA A 83 -14.15 2.40 -13.23
N THR A 84 -14.74 2.01 -12.11
CA THR A 84 -16.17 1.66 -12.02
C THR A 84 -16.85 2.41 -10.89
N ASN A 85 -18.16 2.62 -11.02
CA ASN A 85 -18.97 3.14 -9.92
C ASN A 85 -18.85 2.20 -8.72
N HIS A 86 -18.57 2.77 -7.56
CA HIS A 86 -18.31 2.04 -6.34
C HIS A 86 -18.89 2.77 -5.14
N PHE A 87 -19.68 2.06 -4.34
CA PHE A 87 -20.12 2.56 -3.04
C PHE A 87 -19.21 1.98 -1.96
N CYS A 88 -18.18 2.74 -1.59
CA CYS A 88 -17.25 2.30 -0.56
C CYS A 88 -17.88 2.49 0.82
N THR A 89 -18.10 1.38 1.53
CA THR A 89 -18.54 1.39 2.94
C THR A 89 -17.40 1.60 3.92
N GLN A 90 -16.15 1.59 3.44
CA GLN A 90 -14.97 1.75 4.29
C GLN A 90 -14.82 3.21 4.70
N GLN A 91 -14.90 3.48 6.01
CA GLN A 91 -14.59 4.81 6.55
C GLN A 91 -13.15 4.81 7.07
N VAL A 92 -12.23 5.29 6.22
CA VAL A 92 -10.84 5.59 6.62
C VAL A 92 -10.63 7.09 6.44
N ASP A 93 -10.69 7.82 7.55
CA ASP A 93 -10.44 9.26 7.55
C ASP A 93 -9.02 9.62 7.99
N ASP A 94 -8.40 8.75 8.79
CA ASP A 94 -7.01 8.90 9.19
C ASP A 94 -6.21 7.62 8.86
N ILE A 95 -5.07 7.81 8.21
CA ILE A 95 -4.15 6.71 7.90
C ILE A 95 -3.12 6.70 9.02
N ALA A 96 -3.40 5.91 10.05
CA ALA A 96 -2.41 5.63 11.06
C ALA A 96 -1.43 4.57 10.51
N THR A 97 -0.31 5.02 9.95
CA THR A 97 0.73 4.15 9.38
C THR A 97 1.23 3.15 10.41
N TYR A 98 1.36 1.88 10.02
CA TYR A 98 1.77 0.75 10.87
C TYR A 98 0.86 0.44 12.06
N ASN A 99 -0.28 1.12 12.20
CA ASN A 99 -1.33 0.68 13.13
C ASN A 99 -2.23 -0.34 12.46
N CYS A 100 -2.97 -1.11 13.28
CA CYS A 100 -3.99 -2.04 12.82
C CYS A 100 -5.12 -1.25 12.12
N ILE A 101 -5.06 -1.18 10.79
CA ILE A 101 -6.18 -0.71 9.98
C ILE A 101 -7.29 -1.78 10.09
N PRO A 102 -8.59 -1.40 10.17
CA PRO A 102 -9.69 -2.24 10.63
C PRO A 102 -9.63 -3.73 10.29
N ASN A 103 -10.00 -4.55 11.28
CA ASN A 103 -9.96 -6.03 11.30
C ASN A 103 -10.64 -6.73 10.11
N SER A 104 -11.36 -6.00 9.25
CA SER A 104 -11.72 -6.45 7.91
C SER A 104 -11.86 -5.27 6.96
N TYR A 105 -11.23 -5.39 5.79
CA TYR A 105 -11.56 -4.53 4.65
C TYR A 105 -12.83 -5.07 4.01
N THR A 106 -13.82 -4.21 3.80
CA THR A 106 -14.99 -4.58 3.00
C THR A 106 -14.77 -4.29 1.52
N CYS A 107 -13.70 -3.58 1.18
CA CYS A 107 -13.35 -3.21 -0.18
C CYS A 107 -12.02 -3.86 -0.61
N THR A 108 -12.08 -4.69 -1.66
CA THR A 108 -10.93 -5.45 -2.17
C THR A 108 -9.80 -4.55 -2.68
N GLU A 109 -10.12 -3.47 -3.40
CA GLU A 109 -9.08 -2.56 -3.90
C GLU A 109 -8.30 -1.90 -2.76
N LEU A 110 -8.99 -1.42 -1.71
CA LEU A 110 -8.33 -0.87 -0.54
C LEU A 110 -7.51 -1.94 0.18
N GLU A 111 -8.04 -3.14 0.35
CA GLU A 111 -7.28 -4.23 0.98
C GLU A 111 -5.93 -4.46 0.28
N VAL A 112 -5.95 -4.61 -1.04
CA VAL A 112 -4.75 -4.83 -1.87
C VAL A 112 -3.81 -3.62 -1.77
N VAL A 113 -4.33 -2.41 -1.90
CA VAL A 113 -3.51 -1.19 -1.85
C VAL A 113 -2.83 -1.05 -0.49
N PHE A 114 -3.55 -1.22 0.61
CA PHE A 114 -3.01 -1.04 1.96
C PHE A 114 -2.05 -2.17 2.38
N LYS A 115 -2.41 -3.43 2.10
CA LYS A 115 -1.65 -4.61 2.56
C LYS A 115 -0.54 -5.01 1.60
N GLU A 116 -0.81 -5.03 0.30
CA GLU A 116 0.07 -5.67 -0.67
C GLU A 116 0.94 -4.66 -1.43
N LEU A 117 0.37 -3.53 -1.86
CA LEU A 117 1.09 -2.55 -2.67
C LEU A 117 1.87 -1.55 -1.82
N ALA A 118 1.21 -0.93 -0.84
CA ALA A 118 1.79 0.09 0.00
C ALA A 118 2.42 -0.49 1.28
N GLU A 119 2.05 -1.70 1.70
CA GLU A 119 2.51 -2.34 2.95
C GLU A 119 2.48 -1.36 4.15
N LEU A 120 1.37 -0.61 4.28
CA LEU A 120 1.18 0.35 5.38
C LEU A 120 0.64 -0.30 6.66
N VAL A 121 0.21 -1.56 6.55
CA VAL A 121 -0.33 -2.35 7.66
C VAL A 121 0.66 -3.44 7.99
N LEU A 122 1.12 -3.47 9.23
CA LEU A 122 1.83 -4.62 9.77
C LEU A 122 0.81 -5.67 10.22
N PRO A 123 1.14 -6.96 10.15
CA PRO A 123 0.31 -7.98 10.77
C PRO A 123 0.11 -7.66 12.26
N ASP A 124 -1.14 -7.49 12.67
CA ASP A 124 -1.53 -7.23 14.06
C ASP A 124 -1.58 -8.49 14.92
N SER A 125 -1.41 -9.63 14.26
CA SER A 125 -1.53 -10.96 14.83
C SER A 125 -0.74 -11.97 14.02
N VAL A 126 -0.34 -13.05 14.70
CA VAL A 126 0.42 -14.15 14.14
C VAL A 126 -0.36 -15.43 14.43
N LYS A 127 -0.43 -16.32 13.43
CA LYS A 127 -1.00 -17.64 13.64
C LYS A 127 0.05 -18.57 14.27
N ILE A 128 -0.15 -18.99 15.52
CA ILE A 128 0.72 -19.91 16.26
C ILE A 128 -0.14 -21.09 16.77
N PHE A 129 0.26 -22.33 16.47
CA PHE A 129 -0.49 -23.55 16.80
C PHE A 129 -1.99 -23.48 16.48
N ASP A 130 -2.31 -23.05 15.25
CA ASP A 130 -3.68 -22.83 14.77
C ASP A 130 -4.51 -21.74 15.47
N LYS A 131 -3.91 -20.98 16.39
CA LYS A 131 -4.54 -19.83 17.04
C LYS A 131 -3.97 -18.52 16.53
N ILE A 132 -4.85 -17.52 16.39
CA ILE A 132 -4.46 -16.15 16.06
C ILE A 132 -4.07 -15.46 17.36
N VAL A 133 -2.79 -15.10 17.49
CA VAL A 133 -2.21 -14.45 18.66
C VAL A 133 -1.93 -12.99 18.31
N PRO A 134 -2.51 -12.01 19.03
CA PRO A 134 -2.20 -10.60 18.81
C PRO A 134 -0.70 -10.30 19.00
N LEU A 135 -0.12 -9.45 18.15
CA LEU A 135 1.32 -9.13 18.17
C LEU A 135 1.76 -8.50 19.51
N GLU A 136 0.85 -7.81 20.20
CA GLU A 136 1.10 -7.28 21.55
C GLU A 136 1.32 -8.38 22.62
N MET A 137 0.80 -9.58 22.37
CA MET A 137 1.00 -10.75 23.26
C MET A 137 2.22 -11.59 22.86
N VAL A 138 2.78 -11.32 21.68
CA VAL A 138 3.98 -11.96 21.07
C VAL A 138 5.24 -11.33 21.68
N THR A 139 5.35 -11.33 23.02
CA THR A 139 6.49 -10.75 23.77
C THR A 139 7.48 -11.80 24.27
N SER A 140 7.00 -13.02 24.52
CA SER A 140 7.83 -14.17 24.90
C SER A 140 7.12 -15.48 24.57
N ALA A 141 7.86 -16.57 24.39
CA ALA A 141 7.27 -17.88 24.13
C ALA A 141 6.35 -18.32 25.28
N SER A 142 6.71 -17.98 26.53
CA SER A 142 5.86 -18.23 27.71
C SER A 142 4.48 -17.57 27.59
N THR A 143 4.43 -16.28 27.24
CA THR A 143 3.17 -15.53 27.10
C THR A 143 2.32 -16.07 25.96
N VAL A 144 2.96 -16.42 24.83
CA VAL A 144 2.27 -17.04 23.70
C VAL A 144 1.68 -18.39 24.10
N LEU A 145 2.43 -19.24 24.79
CA LEU A 145 1.97 -20.57 25.20
C LEU A 145 0.88 -20.53 26.28
N GLU A 146 0.88 -19.53 27.15
CA GLU A 146 -0.24 -19.28 28.08
C GLU A 146 -1.54 -18.98 27.31
N TYR A 147 -1.45 -18.25 26.20
CA TYR A 147 -2.59 -17.91 25.35
C TYR A 147 -3.01 -19.04 24.40
N THR A 148 -2.04 -19.66 23.73
CA THR A 148 -2.30 -20.71 22.74
C THR A 148 -2.60 -22.05 23.38
N GLY A 149 -2.11 -22.27 24.61
CA GLY A 149 -2.04 -23.60 25.20
C GLY A 149 -0.97 -24.46 24.54
N ILE A 150 -0.69 -25.60 25.15
CA ILE A 150 0.26 -26.59 24.65
C ILE A 150 -0.53 -27.66 23.88
N PRO A 151 -0.24 -27.91 22.59
CA PRO A 151 -0.90 -28.99 21.84
C PRO A 151 -0.68 -30.34 22.53
N GLU A 152 -1.73 -31.17 22.64
CA GLU A 152 -1.63 -32.50 23.29
C GLU A 152 -0.67 -33.46 22.57
N SER A 153 -0.32 -33.17 21.32
CA SER A 153 0.52 -34.01 20.46
C SER A 153 2.02 -33.71 20.53
N VAL A 154 2.44 -32.66 21.24
CA VAL A 154 3.83 -32.17 21.27
C VAL A 154 4.29 -32.00 22.71
N ASP A 155 5.54 -32.38 23.02
CA ASP A 155 6.07 -32.16 24.36
C ASP A 155 6.34 -30.66 24.62
N LYS A 156 6.38 -30.28 25.89
CA LYS A 156 6.49 -28.87 26.30
C LYS A 156 7.76 -28.18 25.80
N LEU A 157 8.89 -28.90 25.71
CA LEU A 157 10.17 -28.32 25.30
C LEU A 157 10.12 -27.98 23.81
N THR A 158 9.70 -28.94 22.99
CA THR A 158 9.52 -28.76 21.54
C THR A 158 8.48 -27.67 21.23
N THR A 159 7.42 -27.57 22.03
CA THR A 159 6.40 -26.51 21.85
C THR A 159 6.96 -25.11 22.14
N PHE A 160 7.88 -25.00 23.10
CA PHE A 160 8.56 -23.75 23.43
C PHE A 160 9.53 -23.32 22.33
N GLU A 161 10.33 -24.24 21.80
CA GLU A 161 11.24 -23.97 20.67
C GLU A 161 10.47 -23.52 19.43
N ILE A 162 9.37 -24.21 19.08
CA ILE A 162 8.52 -23.80 17.94
C ILE A 162 7.91 -22.42 18.18
N ALA A 163 7.47 -22.11 19.40
CA ALA A 163 6.94 -20.79 19.71
C ALA A 163 8.02 -19.70 19.55
N GLU A 164 9.26 -19.93 20.01
CA GLU A 164 10.38 -19.00 19.80
C GLU A 164 10.70 -18.80 18.32
N ASP A 165 10.78 -19.87 17.53
CA ASP A 165 11.03 -19.76 16.08
C ASP A 165 9.93 -18.94 15.37
N MET A 166 8.66 -19.13 15.77
CA MET A 166 7.53 -18.38 15.21
C MET A 166 7.50 -16.92 15.66
N LEU A 167 7.91 -16.63 16.90
CA LEU A 167 8.12 -15.27 17.39
C LEU A 167 9.21 -14.58 16.56
N ASP A 168 10.37 -15.20 16.40
CA ASP A 168 11.50 -14.67 15.65
C ASP A 168 11.17 -14.43 14.18
N ALA A 169 10.42 -15.34 13.56
CA ALA A 169 9.95 -15.16 12.19
C ALA A 169 9.05 -13.93 12.03
N SER A 170 8.14 -13.71 13.01
CA SER A 170 7.14 -12.64 12.97
C SER A 170 7.73 -11.28 13.29
N VAL A 171 8.52 -11.22 14.35
CA VAL A 171 9.33 -10.06 14.73
C VAL A 171 10.31 -9.71 13.60
N GLY A 172 10.87 -10.73 12.93
CA GLY A 172 11.72 -10.57 11.76
C GLY A 172 11.01 -9.97 10.54
N VAL A 173 9.70 -10.17 10.35
CA VAL A 173 8.94 -9.45 9.30
C VAL A 173 8.88 -7.95 9.62
N HIS A 174 8.56 -7.59 10.87
CA HIS A 174 8.47 -6.19 11.29
C HIS A 174 9.81 -5.46 11.17
N TYR A 175 10.90 -6.04 11.68
CA TYR A 175 12.22 -5.41 11.59
C TYR A 175 12.71 -5.30 10.15
N ARG A 176 12.43 -6.29 9.29
CA ARG A 176 12.77 -6.19 7.86
C ARG A 176 12.05 -5.04 7.19
N ARG A 177 10.77 -4.82 7.49
CA ARG A 177 10.00 -3.69 6.96
C ARG A 177 10.58 -2.35 7.41
N LEU A 178 10.87 -2.20 8.72
CA LEU A 178 11.50 -0.99 9.24
C LEU A 178 12.89 -0.75 8.64
N ALA A 179 13.69 -1.80 8.43
CA ALA A 179 15.00 -1.69 7.81
C ALA A 179 14.92 -1.27 6.33
N GLN A 180 13.90 -1.74 5.61
CA GLN A 180 13.62 -1.28 4.24
C GLN A 180 13.20 0.20 4.23
N ASP A 181 12.39 0.61 5.21
CA ASP A 181 11.95 2.00 5.35
C ASP A 181 13.07 2.97 5.73
N ALA A 182 14.13 2.47 6.37
CA ALA A 182 15.33 3.25 6.65
C ALA A 182 16.17 3.53 5.38
N VAL A 183 15.96 2.79 4.30
CA VAL A 183 16.69 2.94 3.02
C VAL A 183 15.70 2.90 1.86
N PRO A 184 14.81 3.91 1.73
CA PRO A 184 13.81 3.92 0.68
C PRO A 184 14.46 4.08 -0.70
N VAL A 185 13.77 3.55 -1.71
CA VAL A 185 14.09 3.81 -3.11
C VAL A 185 13.96 5.31 -3.38
N LEU A 186 14.98 5.88 -4.00
CA LEU A 186 14.98 7.29 -4.40
C LEU A 186 14.16 7.47 -5.68
N ILE A 187 13.44 8.57 -5.76
CA ILE A 187 12.74 8.97 -6.98
C ILE A 187 13.80 9.40 -8.00
N GLU A 188 13.79 8.73 -9.14
CA GLU A 188 14.56 9.16 -10.30
C GLU A 188 13.79 10.28 -11.00
N TRP A 189 14.21 11.51 -10.75
CA TRP A 189 13.74 12.65 -11.51
C TRP A 189 14.35 12.58 -12.90
N ASP A 190 13.53 12.77 -13.93
CA ASP A 190 14.07 13.11 -15.24
C ASP A 190 14.92 14.37 -15.02
N SER A 191 16.21 14.29 -15.34
CA SER A 191 17.08 15.46 -15.29
C SER A 191 16.41 16.53 -16.13
N ASP A 192 16.16 17.71 -15.56
CA ASP A 192 15.70 18.88 -16.29
C ASP A 192 16.54 18.97 -17.56
N SER A 193 15.97 18.55 -18.69
CA SER A 193 16.48 18.92 -19.98
C SER A 193 16.24 20.42 -20.03
N GLY A 194 17.28 21.17 -19.66
CA GLY A 194 17.20 22.62 -19.51
C GLY A 194 16.45 23.23 -20.69
N GLU A 195 15.29 23.78 -20.39
CA GLU A 195 14.63 24.78 -21.21
C GLU A 195 14.76 26.11 -20.43
N ASP A 196 16.00 26.58 -20.35
CA ASP A 196 16.27 28.02 -20.41
C ASP A 196 16.16 28.41 -21.90
N GLU A 197 14.97 28.80 -22.36
CA GLU A 197 14.79 29.66 -23.53
C GLU A 197 13.70 30.72 -23.27
#